data_AF-A0A3C0L2E7-F1
#
_entry.id   AF-A0A3C0L2E7-F1
#
_cell.length_a   1.000
_cell.length_b   1.000
_cell.length_c   1.000
_cell.angle_alpha   90.00
_cell.angle_beta   90.00
_cell.angle_gamma   90.00
#
_symmetry.space_group_name_H-M   'P 1'
#
loop_
_entity.id
_entity.type
_entity.pdbx_description
1 polymer ?
#
loop_
_entity_poly.entity_id
_entity_poly.type
_entity_poly.pdbx_seq_one_letter_code
_entity_poly.pdbx_strand_id
1 'polypeptide(L)' 'GLACLTHTPSPMGFLQSALGRPVNERPFLLLVVGYPAEGAVVPDISRKPFNQVVTQI' A
#
# COMPACT_ATOMS: atom_id res chain seq x y z
N GLY A 1 3.67 -2.91 -16.19
CA GLY A 1 4.66 -3.78 -15.52
C GLY A 1 5.50 -3.00 -14.54
N LEU A 2 4.86 -2.32 -13.58
CA LEU A 2 5.52 -1.70 -12.43
C LEU A 2 5.05 -2.44 -11.17
N ALA A 3 5.89 -2.46 -10.15
CA ALA A 3 5.53 -2.93 -8.81
C ALA A 3 5.12 -1.75 -7.92
N CYS A 4 4.37 -2.04 -6.86
CA CYS A 4 3.99 -1.05 -5.85
C CYS A 4 4.01 -1.66 -4.44
N LEU A 5 4.49 -0.89 -3.46
CA LEU A 5 4.28 -1.16 -2.04
C LEU A 5 3.19 -0.24 -1.49
N THR A 6 2.11 -0.82 -0.99
CA THR A 6 1.07 -0.11 -0.23
C THR A 6 1.56 0.06 1.20
N HIS A 7 1.86 1.30 1.60
CA HIS A 7 2.37 1.62 2.93
C HIS A 7 1.44 2.58 3.68
N THR A 8 1.20 2.31 4.96
CA THR A 8 0.44 3.20 5.85
C THR A 8 1.31 4.40 6.23
N PRO A 9 0.86 5.65 6.00
CA PRO A 9 1.69 6.84 6.22
C PRO A 9 1.81 7.20 7.72
N SER A 10 2.53 6.39 8.51
CA SER A 10 2.78 6.64 9.93
C SER A 10 4.21 7.15 10.16
N PRO A 11 4.41 8.28 10.87
CA PRO A 11 3.40 9.16 11.48
C PRO A 11 2.72 10.11 10.49
N MET A 12 1.38 10.22 10.54
CA MET A 12 0.57 10.90 9.52
C MET A 12 0.80 12.41 9.42
N GLY A 13 1.15 13.07 10.54
CA GLY A 13 1.40 14.52 10.56
C GLY A 13 2.63 14.93 9.75
N PHE A 14 3.63 14.05 9.64
CA PHE A 14 4.87 14.36 8.91
C PHE A 14 4.60 14.64 7.42
N LEU A 15 3.88 13.76 6.74
CA LEU A 15 3.62 13.93 5.29
C LEU A 15 2.71 15.12 5.02
N GLN A 16 1.74 15.40 5.90
CA GLN A 16 0.91 16.58 5.77
C GLN A 16 1.75 17.86 5.80
N SER A 17 2.65 18.00 6.77
CA SER A 17 3.57 19.14 6.87
C SER A 17 4.57 19.19 5.72
N ALA A 18 5.23 18.07 5.40
CA ALA A 18 6.26 18.00 4.37
C ALA A 18 5.74 18.34 2.97
N LEU A 19 4.48 18.01 2.68
CA LEU A 19 3.83 18.28 1.40
C LEU A 19 2.95 19.54 1.42
N GLY A 20 2.96 20.30 2.53
CA GLY A 20 2.17 21.53 2.67
C GLY A 20 0.66 21.31 2.52
N ARG A 21 0.13 20.14 2.92
CA ARG A 21 -1.30 19.84 2.79
C ARG A 21 -2.10 20.52 3.90
N PRO A 22 -3.31 21.03 3.59
CA PRO A 22 -4.11 21.78 4.55
C PRO A 22 -4.64 20.89 5.69
N VAL A 23 -5.12 21.53 6.76
CA VAL A 23 -5.57 20.84 7.99
C VAL A 23 -6.76 19.91 7.80
N ASN A 24 -7.53 20.07 6.73
CA ASN A 24 -8.67 19.21 6.40
C ASN A 24 -8.27 17.96 5.60
N GLU A 25 -6.99 17.83 5.23
CA GLU A 25 -6.48 16.66 4.50
C GLU A 25 -5.66 15.75 5.39
N ARG A 26 -5.79 14.45 5.16
CA ARG A 26 -5.07 13.40 5.89
C ARG A 26 -4.43 12.46 4.88
N PRO A 27 -3.12 12.18 5.01
CA PRO A 27 -2.48 11.13 4.21
C PRO A 27 -3.21 9.79 4.44
N PHE A 28 -3.63 9.13 3.36
CA PHE A 28 -4.36 7.86 3.45
C PHE A 28 -3.46 6.67 3.14
N LEU A 29 -2.77 6.71 2.00
CA LEU A 29 -1.84 5.68 1.55
C LEU A 29 -0.61 6.32 0.92
N LEU A 30 0.54 5.69 1.16
CA LEU A 30 1.77 5.94 0.41
C LEU A 30 1.96 4.79 -0.58
N LEU A 31 1.98 5.13 -1.87
CA LEU A 31 2.23 4.18 -2.96
C LEU A 31 3.65 4.38 -3.48
N VAL A 32 4.56 3.48 -3.12
CA VAL A 32 5.92 3.48 -3.65
C VAL A 32 5.92 2.69 -4.95
N VAL A 33 6.10 3.37 -6.08
CA VAL A 33 5.93 2.79 -7.43
C VAL A 33 7.25 2.80 -8.20
N GLY A 34 7.55 1.71 -8.90
CA GLY A 34 8.73 1.62 -9.75
C GLY A 34 8.91 0.24 -10.38
N TYR A 35 10.02 0.07 -11.09
CA TYR A 35 10.48 -1.27 -11.48
C TYR A 35 11.08 -1.97 -10.25
N PRO A 36 10.80 -3.27 -10.04
CA PRO A 36 11.47 -4.01 -8.99
C PRO A 36 12.97 -4.04 -9.25
N ALA A 37 13.78 -4.02 -8.19
CA ALA A 37 15.20 -4.25 -8.30
C ALA A 37 15.49 -5.65 -8.89
N GLU A 38 16.64 -5.81 -9.53
CA GLU A 38 17.12 -7.13 -9.94
C GLU A 38 17.24 -8.04 -8.71
N GLY A 39 16.65 -9.24 -8.77
CA GLY A 39 16.62 -10.18 -7.65
C GLY A 39 15.66 -9.82 -6.51
N ALA A 40 14.72 -8.87 -6.70
CA ALA A 40 13.70 -8.58 -5.71
C ALA A 40 12.90 -9.85 -5.34
N VAL A 41 12.79 -10.12 -4.03
CA VAL A 41 12.04 -11.26 -3.49
C VAL A 41 10.75 -10.80 -2.85
N VAL A 42 9.77 -11.70 -2.80
CA VAL A 42 8.51 -11.53 -2.07
C VAL A 42 8.30 -12.70 -1.12
N PRO A 43 7.58 -12.51 -0.01
CA PRO A 43 7.18 -13.63 0.85
C PRO A 43 6.34 -14.65 0.06
N ASP A 44 6.55 -15.93 0.34
CA ASP A 44 5.75 -17.01 -0.24
C ASP A 44 4.40 -17.12 0.49
N ILE A 45 3.45 -16.26 0.10
CA ILE A 45 2.10 -16.20 0.66
C ILE A 45 1.06 -16.58 -0.39
N SER A 46 0.01 -17.28 0.05
CA SER A 46 -1.13 -17.65 -0.80
C SER A 46 -2.36 -16.79 -0.49
N ARG A 47 -3.19 -16.54 -1.50
CA ARG A 47 -4.50 -15.93 -1.30
C ARG A 47 -5.47 -16.97 -0.75
N LYS A 48 -6.45 -16.52 0.03
CA LYS A 48 -7.56 -17.39 0.44
C LYS A 48 -8.31 -17.93 -0.78
N PRO A 49 -8.71 -19.21 -0.79
CA PRO A 49 -9.52 -19.78 -1.86
C PRO A 49 -10.92 -19.13 -1.90
N PHE A 50 -11.58 -19.22 -3.05
CA PHE A 50 -12.88 -18.57 -3.31
C PHE A 50 -13.93 -18.88 -2.23
N ASN A 51 -14.07 -20.15 -1.85
CA ASN A 51 -15.04 -20.62 -0.85
C ASN A 51 -14.79 -20.08 0.57
N GLN A 52 -13.64 -19.47 0.85
CA GLN A 52 -13.35 -18.84 2.14
C GLN A 52 -13.67 -17.33 2.15
N VAL A 53 -13.96 -16.73 1.00
CA VAL A 53 -14.20 -15.28 0.88
C VAL A 53 -15.56 -14.95 0.24
N VAL A 54 -16.30 -15.95 -0.25
CA VAL A 54 -17.63 -15.77 -0.85
C VAL A 54 -18.63 -16.73 -0.21
N THR A 55 -19.81 -16.20 0.16
CA THR A 55 -21.00 -16.98 0.53
C THR A 55 -21.99 -16.93 -0.63
N GLN A 56 -22.54 -18.09 -1.01
CA GLN A 56 -23.59 -18.21 -2.03
C GLN A 56 -24.92 -18.55 -1.35
N ILE A 57 -26.01 -18.01 -1.89
CA ILE A 57 -27.40 -18.30 -1.48
C ILE A 57 -27.92 -19.46 -2.33
#